data_AF-A0AAE1UHU2-F1
#
_entry.id   AF-A0AAE1UHU2-F1
#
_cell.length_a   1.000
_cell.length_b   1.000
_cell.length_c   1.000
_cell.angle_alpha   90.00
_cell.angle_beta   90.00
_cell.angle_gamma   90.00
#
_symmetry.space_group_name_H-M   'P 1'
#
loop_
_entity.id
_entity.type
_entity.pdbx_description
1 polymer ?
#
loop_
_entity_poly.entity_id
_entity_poly.type
_entity_poly.pdbx_seq_one_letter_code
_entity_poly.pdbx_strand_id
1 'polypeptide(L)'
;DQMDNLIGVGETLLISCVNGLLFALFACQPLLNVGATGPLIIFHMSLYHFAKTYELDFLSLRVWIGVWMTVFGLLVAAFEAVAIVKKFTRFTEEIFSTLVCLIFIYESFVKLIAIFQTHPLISEYVIMTEENAPTNTTTTTAPYGLETLPQPNTALLSMILMFGTFIIAFKLKHFRNSKFLGRSVGRALGDFGKKIFVI
;
A
#
# COMPACT_ATOMS: atom_id res chain seq x y z
N ASP A 1 6.78 7.82 9.76
CA ASP A 1 7.72 8.67 9.00
C ASP A 1 7.13 9.69 8.05
N GLN A 2 6.14 9.39 7.21
CA GLN A 2 5.69 10.41 6.23
C GLN A 2 4.74 11.50 6.77
N MET A 3 4.32 11.41 8.04
CA MET A 3 3.37 12.35 8.70
C MET A 3 3.77 12.59 10.17
N ASP A 4 5.08 12.71 10.49
CA ASP A 4 5.59 13.04 11.84
C ASP A 4 4.86 12.36 13.03
N ASN A 5 4.62 11.05 12.93
CA ASN A 5 3.92 10.25 13.96
C ASN A 5 2.52 10.74 14.39
N LEU A 6 1.91 11.67 13.64
CA LEU A 6 0.57 12.20 13.94
C LEU A 6 -0.54 11.18 13.68
N ILE A 7 -0.26 10.13 12.90
CA ILE A 7 -1.19 9.03 12.64
C ILE A 7 -0.42 7.72 12.70
N GLY A 8 -0.71 6.93 13.72
CA GLY A 8 -0.09 5.63 13.95
C GLY A 8 -0.65 4.54 13.03
N VAL A 9 0.16 3.50 12.82
CA VAL A 9 -0.31 2.25 12.18
C VAL A 9 -1.46 1.63 12.99
N GLY A 10 -1.38 1.68 14.32
CA GLY A 10 -2.42 1.19 15.22
C GLY A 10 -3.76 1.94 15.10
N GLU A 11 -3.71 3.28 15.02
CA GLU A 11 -4.91 4.11 14.85
C GLU A 11 -5.56 3.86 13.49
N THR A 12 -4.74 3.77 12.44
CA THR A 12 -5.22 3.45 11.08
C THR A 12 -5.88 2.07 11.04
N LEU A 13 -5.30 1.09 11.72
CA LEU A 13 -5.84 -0.26 11.82
C LEU A 13 -7.16 -0.28 12.60
N LEU A 14 -7.24 0.39 13.75
CA LEU A 14 -8.46 0.49 14.55
C LEU A 14 -9.59 1.15 13.75
N ILE A 15 -9.31 2.29 13.10
CA ILE A 15 -10.28 3.00 12.26
C ILE A 15 -10.74 2.12 11.10
N SER A 16 -9.83 1.38 10.47
CA SER A 16 -10.16 0.48 9.36
C SER A 16 -11.08 -0.67 9.82
N CYS A 17 -10.83 -1.23 11.02
CA CYS A 17 -11.69 -2.25 11.61
C CYS A 17 -13.10 -1.71 11.92
N VAL A 18 -13.19 -0.54 12.55
CA VAL A 18 -14.48 0.09 12.89
C VAL A 18 -15.27 0.44 11.62
N ASN A 19 -14.60 1.05 10.63
CA ASN A 19 -15.22 1.38 9.35
C ASN A 19 -15.67 0.13 8.59
N GLY A 20 -14.86 -0.92 8.59
CA GLY A 20 -15.22 -2.21 7.99
C GLY A 20 -16.46 -2.85 8.64
N LEU A 21 -16.56 -2.79 9.98
CA LEU A 21 -17.73 -3.28 10.70
C LEU A 21 -19.00 -2.46 10.39
N LEU A 22 -18.87 -1.13 10.39
CA LEU A 22 -19.98 -0.23 10.09
C LEU A 22 -20.47 -0.44 8.64
N PHE A 23 -19.54 -0.58 7.71
CA PHE A 23 -19.87 -0.86 6.31
C PHE A 23 -20.50 -2.24 6.14
N ALA A 24 -20.01 -3.28 6.85
CA ALA A 24 -20.60 -4.61 6.78
C ALA A 24 -22.06 -4.66 7.28
N LEU A 25 -22.41 -3.84 8.28
CA LEU A 25 -23.76 -3.80 8.86
C LEU A 25 -24.75 -2.95 8.03
N PHE A 26 -24.29 -1.85 7.43
CA PHE A 26 -25.17 -0.85 6.81
C PHE A 26 -25.03 -0.71 5.28
N ALA A 27 -24.08 -1.39 4.63
CA ALA A 27 -23.87 -1.25 3.18
C ALA A 27 -24.82 -2.11 2.34
N CYS A 28 -25.25 -1.55 1.20
CA CYS A 28 -26.00 -2.28 0.17
C CYS A 28 -25.18 -3.36 -0.55
N GLN A 29 -23.84 -3.28 -0.51
CA GLN A 29 -22.93 -4.25 -1.13
C GLN A 29 -21.75 -4.57 -0.18
N PRO A 30 -21.91 -5.56 0.72
CA PRO A 30 -20.88 -5.91 1.71
C PRO A 30 -19.62 -6.55 1.11
N LEU A 31 -19.61 -6.89 -0.19
CA LEU A 31 -18.43 -7.41 -0.88
C LEU A 31 -17.42 -6.29 -1.23
N LEU A 32 -17.80 -5.02 -1.12
CA LEU A 32 -16.88 -3.89 -1.39
C LEU A 32 -15.90 -3.74 -0.23
N ASN A 33 -14.60 -3.89 -0.53
CA ASN A 33 -13.54 -3.62 0.45
C ASN A 33 -13.23 -2.12 0.48
N VAL A 34 -13.59 -1.45 1.57
CA VAL A 34 -13.28 -0.04 1.80
C VAL A 34 -11.94 0.04 2.54
N GLY A 35 -10.89 0.47 1.85
CA GLY A 35 -9.56 0.62 2.42
C GLY A 35 -8.78 1.76 1.77
N ALA A 36 -7.68 2.15 2.40
CA ALA A 36 -6.77 3.14 1.83
C ALA A 36 -6.21 2.60 0.50
N THR A 37 -6.48 3.31 -0.59
CA THR A 37 -5.98 2.98 -1.92
C THR A 37 -4.70 3.78 -2.22
N GLY A 38 -3.82 3.24 -3.05
CA GLY A 38 -2.58 3.93 -3.45
C GLY A 38 -2.78 5.39 -3.89
N PRO A 39 -3.75 5.68 -4.78
CA PRO A 39 -4.05 7.06 -5.18
C PRO A 39 -4.51 7.97 -4.03
N LEU A 40 -5.32 7.44 -3.09
CA LEU A 40 -5.76 8.19 -1.91
C LEU A 40 -4.58 8.54 -0.99
N ILE A 41 -3.64 7.61 -0.82
CA ILE A 41 -2.43 7.84 -0.02
C ILE A 41 -1.59 8.96 -0.66
N ILE A 42 -1.37 8.92 -1.98
CA ILE A 42 -0.63 9.96 -2.70
C ILE A 42 -1.31 11.33 -2.54
N PHE A 43 -2.63 11.38 -2.63
CA PHE A 43 -3.39 12.60 -2.36
C PHE A 43 -3.14 13.13 -0.94
N HIS A 44 -3.16 12.27 0.08
CA HIS A 44 -2.85 12.68 1.45
C HIS A 44 -1.42 13.20 1.61
N MET A 45 -0.43 12.59 0.95
CA MET A 45 0.95 13.09 0.96
C MET A 45 1.06 14.48 0.33
N SER A 46 0.39 14.70 -0.80
CA SER A 46 0.34 16.02 -1.44
C SER A 46 -0.34 17.05 -0.54
N LEU A 47 -1.44 16.68 0.13
CA LEU A 47 -2.12 17.53 1.08
C LEU A 47 -1.24 17.90 2.29
N TYR A 48 -0.44 16.96 2.78
CA TYR A 48 0.52 17.23 3.86
C TYR A 48 1.62 18.19 3.42
N HIS A 49 2.18 17.99 2.23
CA HIS A 49 3.17 18.93 1.68
C HIS A 49 2.58 20.32 1.47
N PHE A 50 1.33 20.40 1.00
CA PHE A 50 0.60 21.66 0.90
C PHE A 50 0.43 22.32 2.27
N ALA A 51 -0.06 21.60 3.28
CA ALA A 51 -0.22 22.12 4.64
C ALA A 51 1.09 22.67 5.20
N LYS A 52 2.22 21.98 4.98
CA LYS A 52 3.55 22.41 5.40
C LYS A 52 4.02 23.69 4.71
N THR A 53 3.78 23.83 3.41
CA THR A 53 4.18 25.03 2.65
C THR A 53 3.41 26.28 3.05
N TYR A 54 2.14 26.13 3.46
CA TYR A 54 1.28 27.23 3.91
C TYR A 54 1.25 27.39 5.43
N GLU A 55 2.07 26.65 6.17
CA GLU A 55 2.12 26.64 7.65
C GLU A 55 0.74 26.41 8.32
N LEU A 56 -0.12 25.63 7.65
CA LEU A 56 -1.43 25.27 8.15
C LEU A 56 -1.35 23.98 8.97
N ASP A 57 -2.15 23.92 10.05
CA ASP A 57 -2.29 22.69 10.81
C ASP A 57 -2.95 21.59 9.96
N PHE A 58 -2.20 20.51 9.70
CA PHE A 58 -2.63 19.39 8.88
C PHE A 58 -3.87 18.70 9.45
N LEU A 59 -3.98 18.59 10.77
CA LEU A 59 -5.10 17.90 11.41
C LEU A 59 -6.41 18.68 11.19
N SER A 60 -6.38 19.99 11.41
CA SER A 60 -7.50 20.89 11.15
C SER A 60 -7.92 20.89 9.68
N LEU A 61 -6.96 20.95 8.76
CA LEU A 61 -7.22 20.90 7.31
C LEU A 61 -7.91 19.59 6.91
N ARG A 62 -7.44 18.45 7.45
CA ARG A 62 -8.01 17.13 7.16
C ARG A 62 -9.45 17.01 7.65
N VAL A 63 -9.76 17.51 8.84
CA VAL A 63 -11.14 17.51 9.37
C VAL A 63 -12.05 18.35 8.49
N TRP A 64 -11.61 19.54 8.06
CA TRP A 64 -12.40 20.41 7.20
C TRP A 64 -12.65 19.75 5.82
N ILE A 65 -11.64 19.14 5.20
CA ILE A 65 -11.87 18.37 3.97
C ILE A 65 -12.88 17.24 4.20
N GLY A 66 -12.79 16.54 5.34
CA GLY A 66 -13.77 15.52 5.72
C GLY A 66 -15.21 16.05 5.83
N VAL A 67 -15.41 17.19 6.50
CA VAL A 67 -16.74 17.82 6.65
C VAL A 67 -17.32 18.21 5.29
N TRP A 68 -16.53 18.85 4.41
CA TRP A 68 -16.99 19.17 3.05
C TRP A 68 -17.31 17.91 2.24
N MET A 69 -16.49 16.86 2.35
CA MET A 69 -16.75 15.59 1.66
C MET A 69 -18.08 14.96 2.11
N THR A 70 -18.43 15.04 3.39
CA THR A 70 -19.74 14.60 3.89
C THR A 70 -20.87 15.47 3.34
N VAL A 71 -20.71 16.80 3.32
CA VAL A 71 -21.72 17.72 2.77
C VAL A 71 -21.97 17.44 1.28
N PHE A 72 -20.91 17.34 0.47
CA PHE A 72 -21.04 17.01 -0.95
C PHE A 72 -21.62 15.61 -1.17
N GLY A 73 -21.25 14.63 -0.34
CA GLY A 73 -21.83 13.29 -0.37
C GLY A 73 -23.34 13.30 -0.12
N LEU A 74 -23.80 14.07 0.87
CA LEU A 74 -25.22 14.21 1.17
C LEU A 74 -25.99 14.92 0.05
N LEU A 75 -25.42 15.98 -0.54
CA LEU A 75 -26.02 16.68 -1.68
C LEU A 75 -26.17 15.74 -2.89
N VAL A 76 -25.12 15.00 -3.23
CA VAL A 76 -25.14 14.00 -4.32
C VAL A 76 -26.22 12.94 -4.09
N ALA A 77 -26.38 12.50 -2.84
CA ALA A 77 -27.45 11.56 -2.46
C ALA A 77 -28.84 12.19 -2.59
N ALA A 78 -29.03 13.43 -2.11
CA ALA A 78 -30.31 14.14 -2.14
C ALA A 78 -30.79 14.45 -3.56
N PHE A 79 -29.87 14.78 -4.48
CA PHE A 79 -30.19 15.06 -5.88
C PHE A 79 -30.24 13.82 -6.79
N GLU A 80 -30.12 12.61 -6.22
CA GLU A 80 -30.06 11.35 -6.98
C GLU A 80 -29.00 11.37 -8.10
N ALA A 81 -27.89 12.10 -7.91
CA ALA A 81 -26.87 12.26 -8.94
C ALA A 81 -26.15 10.94 -9.29
N VAL A 82 -26.36 9.89 -8.49
CA VAL A 82 -26.00 8.50 -8.79
C VAL A 82 -26.60 8.00 -10.12
N ALA A 83 -27.68 8.60 -10.63
CA ALA A 83 -28.20 8.30 -11.96
C ALA A 83 -27.17 8.53 -13.09
N ILE A 84 -26.19 9.43 -12.89
CA ILE A 84 -25.09 9.66 -13.83
C ILE A 84 -24.21 8.41 -13.97
N VAL A 85 -24.08 7.60 -12.91
CA VAL A 85 -23.26 6.37 -12.92
C VAL A 85 -23.79 5.37 -13.95
N LYS A 86 -25.10 5.37 -14.24
CA LYS A 86 -25.71 4.52 -15.28
C LYS A 86 -25.23 4.87 -16.70
N LYS A 87 -24.64 6.06 -16.89
CA LYS A 87 -24.06 6.49 -18.17
C LYS A 87 -22.64 5.96 -18.39
N PHE A 88 -21.98 5.44 -17.34
CA PHE A 88 -20.70 4.77 -17.53
C PHE A 88 -20.90 3.48 -18.30
N THR A 89 -20.20 3.37 -19.42
CA THR A 89 -20.23 2.20 -20.27
C THR A 89 -19.18 1.18 -19.83
N ARG A 90 -19.40 -0.08 -20.19
CA ARG A 90 -18.43 -1.18 -19.98
C ARG A 90 -17.02 -0.84 -20.49
N PHE A 91 -16.93 -0.07 -21.57
CA PHE A 91 -15.65 0.39 -22.10
C PHE A 91 -14.86 1.26 -21.10
N THR A 92 -15.55 2.16 -20.39
CA THR A 92 -14.90 3.02 -19.39
C THR A 92 -14.47 2.22 -18.17
N GLU A 93 -15.26 1.22 -17.77
CA GLU A 93 -14.93 0.30 -16.68
C GLU A 93 -13.67 -0.53 -17.00
N GLU A 94 -13.58 -1.08 -18.22
CA GLU A 94 -12.43 -1.85 -18.68
C GLU A 94 -11.15 -0.99 -18.74
N ILE A 95 -11.25 0.26 -19.20
CA ILE A 95 -10.13 1.22 -19.19
C ILE A 95 -9.70 1.53 -17.75
N PHE A 96 -10.66 1.84 -16.86
CA PHE A 96 -10.37 2.19 -15.47
C PHE A 96 -9.68 1.02 -14.73
N SER A 97 -10.20 -0.19 -14.91
CA SER A 97 -9.60 -1.40 -14.33
C SER A 97 -8.17 -1.63 -14.84
N THR A 98 -7.94 -1.44 -16.14
CA THR A 98 -6.61 -1.56 -16.75
C THR A 98 -5.65 -0.49 -16.22
N LEU A 99 -6.12 0.75 -16.04
CA LEU A 99 -5.32 1.86 -15.50
C LEU A 99 -4.91 1.60 -14.05
N VAL A 100 -5.83 1.17 -13.19
CA VAL A 100 -5.52 0.82 -11.81
C VAL A 100 -4.52 -0.33 -11.74
N CYS A 101 -4.67 -1.35 -12.60
CA CYS A 101 -3.72 -2.45 -12.71
C CYS A 101 -2.31 -1.96 -13.12
N LEU A 102 -2.23 -1.07 -14.12
CA LEU A 102 -0.98 -0.48 -14.59
C LEU A 102 -0.28 0.31 -13.48
N ILE A 103 -1.01 1.13 -12.72
CA ILE A 103 -0.48 1.90 -11.59
C ILE A 103 0.10 0.98 -10.53
N PHE A 104 -0.59 -0.10 -10.16
CA PHE A 104 -0.07 -1.04 -9.17
C PHE A 104 1.21 -1.75 -9.62
N ILE A 105 1.29 -2.14 -10.90
CA ILE A 105 2.51 -2.73 -11.46
C ILE A 105 3.65 -1.72 -11.40
N TYR A 106 3.41 -0.48 -11.84
CA TYR A 106 4.40 0.59 -11.80
C TYR A 106 4.91 0.85 -10.37
N GLU A 107 4.01 1.00 -9.40
CA GLU A 107 4.37 1.23 -8.00
C GLU A 107 5.22 0.08 -7.42
N SER A 108 4.94 -1.17 -7.81
CA SER A 108 5.71 -2.34 -7.39
C SER A 108 7.16 -2.28 -7.89
N PHE A 109 7.38 -1.86 -9.15
CA PHE A 109 8.72 -1.68 -9.70
C PHE A 109 9.45 -0.48 -9.09
N VAL A 110 8.76 0.64 -8.84
CA VAL A 110 9.36 1.81 -8.16
C VAL A 110 9.89 1.42 -6.78
N LYS A 111 9.11 0.64 -6.01
CA LYS A 111 9.57 0.12 -4.70
C LYS A 111 10.78 -0.80 -4.84
N LEU A 112 10.81 -1.68 -5.85
CA LEU A 112 11.97 -2.51 -6.11
C LEU A 112 13.22 -1.67 -6.42
N ILE A 113 13.10 -0.66 -7.29
CA ILE A 113 14.22 0.23 -7.63
C ILE A 113 14.69 1.02 -6.40
N ALA A 114 13.77 1.49 -5.57
CA ALA A 114 14.11 2.18 -4.32
C ALA A 114 14.94 1.29 -3.37
N ILE A 115 14.66 -0.02 -3.30
CA ILE A 115 15.47 -0.99 -2.53
C ILE A 115 16.89 -1.09 -3.12
N PHE A 116 17.02 -1.13 -4.45
CA PHE A 116 18.34 -1.13 -5.10
C PHE A 116 19.13 0.16 -4.88
N GLN A 117 18.46 1.30 -4.75
CA GLN A 117 19.10 2.58 -4.41
C GLN A 117 19.52 2.64 -2.94
N THR A 118 18.72 2.05 -2.04
CA THR A 118 19.01 2.00 -0.59
C THR A 118 20.13 1.01 -0.27
N HIS A 119 20.22 -0.09 -1.02
CA HIS A 119 21.26 -1.11 -0.92
C HIS A 119 22.02 -1.23 -2.24
N PRO A 120 22.93 -0.28 -2.56
CA PRO A 120 23.70 -0.32 -3.79
C PRO A 120 24.61 -1.55 -3.82
N LEU A 121 24.75 -2.15 -4.99
CA LEU A 121 25.65 -3.28 -5.23
C LEU A 121 27.10 -2.78 -5.28
N ILE A 122 27.73 -2.64 -4.11
CA ILE A 122 29.13 -2.25 -3.99
C ILE A 122 29.99 -3.53 -3.85
N SER A 123 31.22 -3.52 -4.36
CA SER A 123 32.14 -4.66 -4.27
C SER A 123 32.68 -4.89 -2.85
N GLU A 124 32.71 -3.83 -2.04
CA GLU A 124 33.24 -3.83 -0.70
C GLU A 124 32.18 -3.31 0.26
N TYR A 125 31.67 -4.21 1.09
CA TYR A 125 30.77 -3.87 2.18
C TYR A 125 31.60 -3.81 3.46
N VAL A 126 31.57 -2.68 4.15
CA VAL A 126 32.18 -2.58 5.48
C VAL A 126 31.32 -3.41 6.43
N ILE A 127 31.71 -4.67 6.65
CA ILE A 127 31.20 -5.43 7.79
C ILE A 127 31.81 -4.76 9.01
N MET A 128 31.02 -4.01 9.76
CA MET A 128 31.42 -3.64 11.12
C MET A 128 31.43 -4.94 11.95
N THR A 129 32.55 -5.65 11.94
CA THR A 129 32.86 -6.63 12.97
C THR A 129 33.04 -5.89 14.28
N GLU A 130 32.43 -6.41 15.33
CA GLU A 130 32.38 -5.90 16.71
C GLU A 130 33.75 -5.75 17.41
N GLU A 131 34.88 -5.71 16.68
CA GLU A 131 36.23 -5.74 17.27
C GLU A 131 36.99 -4.40 17.16
N ASN A 132 36.53 -3.42 16.39
CA ASN A 132 37.18 -2.11 16.35
C ASN A 132 36.15 -0.99 16.55
N ALA A 133 35.87 -0.66 17.81
CA ALA A 133 35.30 0.62 18.17
C ALA A 133 36.44 1.64 18.31
N PRO A 134 36.64 2.58 17.36
CA PRO A 134 37.30 3.82 17.71
C PRO A 134 36.29 4.67 18.46
N THR A 135 36.50 4.77 19.77
CA THR A 135 36.15 5.97 20.54
C THR A 135 36.56 7.17 19.71
N ASN A 136 35.58 7.99 19.28
CA ASN A 136 35.65 9.46 19.25
C ASN A 136 34.35 10.03 18.67
N THR A 137 33.50 10.48 19.61
CA THR A 137 32.46 11.50 19.51
C THR A 137 32.39 12.32 18.22
N THR A 138 31.20 12.38 17.60
CA THR A 138 30.49 13.65 17.34
C THR A 138 28.99 13.40 17.18
N THR A 139 28.24 14.15 17.98
CA THR A 139 26.79 14.30 18.01
C THR A 139 26.18 14.63 16.64
N THR A 140 25.17 13.90 16.19
CA THR A 140 23.94 14.51 15.67
C THR A 140 22.75 13.60 15.94
N THR A 141 21.80 14.14 16.69
CA THR A 141 20.48 13.59 16.95
C THR A 141 19.69 13.41 15.65
N ALA A 142 19.30 12.18 15.34
CA ALA A 142 18.16 11.89 14.46
C ALA A 142 17.30 10.81 15.14
N PRO A 143 16.09 11.15 15.61
CA PRO A 143 15.17 10.22 16.25
C PRO A 143 14.41 9.45 15.16
N TYR A 144 14.29 8.12 15.32
CA TYR A 144 13.47 7.21 14.50
C TYR A 144 13.72 7.29 12.99
N GLY A 145 14.83 6.70 12.57
CA GLY A 145 15.10 6.30 11.20
C GLY A 145 16.31 5.40 11.30
N LEU A 146 16.09 4.08 11.22
CA LEU A 146 17.18 3.14 11.14
C LEU A 146 17.87 3.45 9.81
N GLU A 147 18.94 4.26 9.82
CA GLU A 147 19.86 4.34 8.70
C GLU A 147 20.43 2.94 8.52
N THR A 148 19.76 2.17 7.65
CA THR A 148 20.15 0.82 7.35
C THR A 148 21.49 0.92 6.65
N LEU A 149 22.55 0.56 7.37
CA LEU A 149 23.84 0.26 6.78
C LEU A 149 23.60 -0.55 5.50
N PRO A 150 24.21 -0.19 4.36
CA PRO A 150 23.99 -0.90 3.11
C PRO A 150 24.43 -2.36 3.30
N GLN A 151 23.45 -3.23 3.51
CA GLN A 151 23.70 -4.65 3.72
C GLN A 151 23.96 -5.34 2.38
N PRO A 152 25.00 -6.18 2.29
CA PRO A 152 25.23 -7.00 1.12
C PRO A 152 24.03 -7.92 0.85
N ASN A 153 23.73 -8.14 -0.42
CA ASN A 153 22.78 -9.14 -0.93
C ASN A 153 21.28 -8.89 -0.68
N THR A 154 20.89 -7.86 0.10
CA THR A 154 19.48 -7.54 0.34
C THR A 154 18.72 -7.21 -0.95
N ALA A 155 19.29 -6.37 -1.83
CA ALA A 155 18.66 -5.99 -3.09
C ALA A 155 18.41 -7.20 -4.02
N LEU A 156 19.40 -8.09 -4.12
CA LEU A 156 19.32 -9.28 -4.97
C LEU A 156 18.31 -10.29 -4.40
N LEU A 157 18.32 -10.51 -3.07
CA LEU A 157 17.33 -11.37 -2.41
C LEU A 157 15.91 -10.84 -2.59
N SER A 158 15.68 -9.53 -2.44
CA SER A 158 14.37 -8.90 -2.68
C SER A 158 13.91 -9.08 -4.13
N MET A 159 14.82 -8.97 -5.11
CA MET A 159 14.51 -9.24 -6.51
C MET A 159 14.11 -10.70 -6.73
N ILE A 160 14.88 -11.66 -6.21
CA ILE A 160 14.58 -13.09 -6.32
C ILE A 160 13.24 -13.42 -5.68
N LEU A 161 12.96 -12.87 -4.49
CA LEU A 161 11.69 -13.09 -3.79
C LEU A 161 10.50 -12.50 -4.57
N MET A 162 10.64 -11.29 -5.11
CA MET A 162 9.56 -10.66 -5.89
C MET A 162 9.21 -11.49 -7.12
N PHE A 163 10.19 -11.86 -7.95
CA PHE A 163 9.94 -12.65 -9.16
C PHE A 163 9.61 -14.12 -8.84
N GLY A 164 10.22 -14.69 -7.80
CA GLY A 164 9.97 -16.05 -7.34
C GLY A 164 8.52 -16.23 -6.90
N THR A 165 8.02 -15.38 -6.00
CA THR A 165 6.63 -15.41 -5.55
C THR A 165 5.66 -15.16 -6.71
N PHE A 166 6.00 -14.26 -7.64
CA PHE A 166 5.19 -14.03 -8.85
C PHE A 166 5.10 -15.27 -9.75
N ILE A 167 6.22 -15.93 -10.05
CA ILE A 167 6.26 -17.13 -10.90
C ILE A 167 5.50 -18.27 -10.22
N ILE A 168 5.73 -18.50 -8.92
CA ILE A 168 5.02 -19.53 -8.16
C ILE A 168 3.52 -19.25 -8.16
N ALA A 169 3.09 -18.02 -7.89
CA ALA A 169 1.68 -17.64 -7.93
C ALA A 169 1.05 -17.81 -9.32
N PHE A 170 1.79 -17.45 -10.38
CA PHE A 170 1.33 -17.62 -11.75
C PHE A 170 1.17 -19.10 -12.12
N LYS A 171 2.16 -19.94 -11.77
CA LYS A 171 2.11 -21.39 -12.02
C LYS A 171 1.03 -22.06 -11.19
N LEU A 172 0.80 -21.65 -9.94
CA LEU A 172 -0.30 -22.16 -9.11
C LEU A 172 -1.67 -21.75 -9.65
N LYS A 173 -1.83 -20.53 -10.19
CA LYS A 173 -3.07 -20.11 -10.88
C LYS A 173 -3.36 -21.00 -12.08
N HIS A 174 -2.34 -21.34 -12.88
CA HIS A 174 -2.47 -22.24 -14.01
C HIS A 174 -2.75 -23.69 -13.57
N PHE A 175 -2.06 -24.16 -12.52
CA PHE A 175 -2.19 -25.50 -11.96
C PHE A 175 -3.56 -25.75 -11.33
N ARG A 176 -4.19 -24.73 -10.73
CA ARG A 176 -5.57 -24.79 -10.23
C ARG A 176 -6.61 -25.07 -11.32
N ASN A 177 -6.36 -24.63 -12.56
CA ASN A 177 -7.24 -24.89 -13.70
C ASN A 177 -6.91 -26.21 -14.41
N SER A 178 -5.82 -26.89 -14.04
CA SER A 178 -5.40 -28.16 -14.61
C SER A 178 -6.15 -29.33 -13.97
N LYS A 179 -6.42 -30.38 -14.76
CA LYS A 179 -7.17 -31.58 -14.34
C LYS A 179 -6.46 -32.44 -13.27
N PHE A 180 -5.22 -32.09 -12.90
CA PHE A 180 -4.38 -32.89 -12.00
C PHE A 180 -4.71 -32.73 -10.51
N LEU A 181 -5.40 -31.67 -10.08
CA LEU A 181 -5.78 -31.47 -8.69
C LEU A 181 -7.25 -31.81 -8.46
N GLY A 182 -7.53 -32.65 -7.45
CA GLY A 182 -8.90 -32.93 -7.02
C GLY A 182 -9.64 -31.64 -6.64
N ARG A 183 -10.96 -31.58 -6.94
CA ARG A 183 -11.82 -30.38 -6.74
C ARG A 183 -11.72 -29.74 -5.35
N SER A 184 -11.30 -30.49 -4.32
CA SER A 184 -11.12 -29.99 -2.96
C SER A 184 -9.86 -29.14 -2.80
N VAL A 185 -8.72 -29.59 -3.30
CA VAL A 185 -7.44 -28.87 -3.19
C VAL A 185 -7.45 -27.61 -4.03
N GLY A 186 -8.06 -27.63 -5.23
CA GLY A 186 -8.21 -26.43 -6.06
C GLY A 186 -9.05 -25.32 -5.43
N ARG A 187 -10.03 -25.67 -4.58
CA ARG A 187 -10.83 -24.71 -3.79
C ARG A 187 -10.03 -24.15 -2.62
N ALA A 188 -9.39 -25.01 -1.84
CA ALA A 188 -8.55 -24.59 -0.71
C ALA A 188 -7.40 -23.66 -1.17
N LEU A 189 -6.73 -23.98 -2.28
CA LEU A 189 -5.65 -23.14 -2.81
C LEU A 189 -6.14 -21.76 -3.29
N GLY A 190 -7.40 -21.66 -3.74
CA GLY A 190 -8.03 -20.40 -4.10
C GLY A 190 -8.32 -19.50 -2.89
N ASP A 191 -8.79 -20.09 -1.80
CA ASP A 191 -9.18 -19.38 -0.59
C ASP A 191 -7.96 -18.94 0.24
N PHE A 192 -6.87 -19.72 0.22
CA PHE A 192 -5.65 -19.43 0.97
C PHE A 192 -4.53 -18.81 0.16
N GLY A 193 -4.61 -18.78 -1.18
CA GLY A 193 -3.50 -18.38 -2.05
C GLY A 193 -2.85 -17.05 -1.65
N LYS A 194 -3.65 -15.98 -1.47
CA LYS A 194 -3.13 -14.66 -1.09
C LYS A 194 -2.41 -14.63 0.27
N LYS A 195 -2.79 -15.52 1.21
CA LYS A 195 -2.19 -15.62 2.55
C LYS A 195 -0.97 -16.53 2.56
N ILE A 196 -0.97 -17.59 1.76
CA ILE A 196 0.16 -18.53 1.65
C ILE A 196 1.39 -17.86 1.03
N PHE A 197 1.23 -16.93 0.06
CA PHE A 197 2.38 -16.28 -0.57
C PHE A 197 3.14 -15.28 0.32
N VAL A 198 2.53 -14.88 1.44
CA VAL A 198 3.11 -13.91 2.39
C VAL A 198 3.80 -14.61 3.56
N ILE A 199 3.49 -15.90 3.79
CA ILE A 199 4.12 -16.77 4.81
C ILE A 199 5.33 -17.46 4.17
#